data_AF-A0A847HEC5-F1
#
_entry.id   AF-A0A847HEC5-F1
#
_cell.length_a   1.000
_cell.length_b   1.000
_cell.length_c   1.000
_cell.angle_alpha   90.00
_cell.angle_beta   90.00
_cell.angle_gamma   90.00
#
_symmetry.space_group_name_H-M   'P 1'
#
loop_
_entity.id
_entity.type
_entity.pdbx_description
1 polymer ?
#
loop_
_entity_poly.entity_id
_entity_poly.type
_entity_poly.pdbx_seq_one_letter_code
_entity_poly.pdbx_strand_id
1 'polypeptide(L)'
;MQEKNTMADKEHNKICQDCLETLIDRSSADNRVLQHLQNCEACRQAASTLSLMKNEGTAFVGESHPDLRLKIIKRLAPLVAARKEATNTESTYSFAWLWKLSLAFIVILAALLTSLQQPTKVMTPLAGSPHIASLPMQHSFKLSLNGGESREVSLDNPVALFAGDSGEITLPDRSRLLVSGPARLTLAPRGFHLLQGQVRAEVARGTEEFSATTPHGIITVLGTVFVCETQARFTTVEVLSGKVRVSSDNAPAVILGPGEKSRMGQQTVGSTETGTIPSLDSE
;
A
#
# COMPACT_ATOMS: atom_id res chain seq x y z
N MET A 1 50.72 -5.21 -22.83
CA MET A 1 50.35 -4.98 -21.41
C MET A 1 48.84 -4.76 -21.19
N GLN A 2 48.04 -4.45 -22.21
CA GLN A 2 46.59 -4.21 -22.09
C GLN A 2 45.72 -5.47 -21.91
N GLU A 3 46.18 -6.65 -22.35
CA GLU A 3 45.38 -7.89 -22.39
C GLU A 3 45.31 -8.64 -21.05
N LYS A 4 46.22 -8.36 -20.11
CA LYS A 4 46.18 -8.96 -18.77
C LYS A 4 45.14 -8.30 -17.85
N ASN A 5 44.85 -7.02 -18.05
CA ASN A 5 43.88 -6.30 -17.22
C ASN A 5 42.44 -6.70 -17.57
N THR A 6 42.12 -6.92 -18.85
CA THR A 6 40.78 -7.32 -19.28
C THR A 6 40.38 -8.72 -18.83
N MET A 7 41.33 -9.66 -18.74
CA MET A 7 41.05 -11.00 -18.19
C MET A 7 40.80 -10.96 -16.68
N ALA A 8 41.57 -10.17 -15.92
CA ALA A 8 41.38 -9.99 -14.49
C ALA A 8 40.05 -9.28 -14.16
N ASP A 9 39.67 -8.28 -14.94
CA ASP A 9 38.39 -7.57 -14.79
C ASP A 9 37.20 -8.47 -15.12
N LYS A 10 37.33 -9.35 -16.12
CA LYS A 10 36.28 -10.30 -16.49
C LYS A 10 36.12 -11.40 -15.43
N GLU A 11 37.21 -11.86 -14.84
CA GLU A 11 37.17 -12.82 -13.73
C GLU A 11 36.61 -12.17 -12.46
N HIS A 12 36.98 -10.92 -12.16
CA HIS A 12 36.40 -10.14 -11.06
C HIS A 12 34.88 -9.95 -11.23
N ASN A 13 34.42 -9.58 -12.43
CA ASN A 13 32.99 -9.40 -12.72
C ASN A 13 32.20 -10.71 -12.53
N LYS A 14 32.77 -11.85 -12.95
CA LYS A 14 32.14 -13.15 -12.75
C LYS A 14 32.03 -13.52 -11.26
N ILE A 15 33.08 -13.28 -10.47
CA ILE A 15 33.07 -13.55 -9.02
C ILE A 15 32.08 -12.62 -8.29
N CYS A 16 31.96 -11.36 -8.72
CA CYS A 16 30.93 -10.44 -8.21
C CYS A 16 29.51 -10.95 -8.48
N GLN A 17 29.28 -11.47 -9.69
CA GLN A 17 27.97 -11.99 -10.08
C GLN A 17 27.60 -13.25 -9.29
N ASP A 18 28.53 -14.21 -9.14
CA ASP A 18 28.34 -15.43 -8.34
C ASP A 18 28.10 -15.07 -6.84
N CYS A 19 28.77 -14.02 -6.34
CA CYS A 19 28.58 -13.52 -4.98
C CYS A 19 27.18 -12.94 -4.75
N LEU A 20 26.64 -12.19 -5.72
CA LEU A 20 25.29 -11.63 -5.61
C LEU A 20 24.21 -12.71 -5.71
N GLU A 21 24.38 -13.69 -6.60
CA GLU A 21 23.42 -14.78 -6.78
C GLU A 21 23.34 -15.67 -5.52
N THR A 22 24.49 -16.01 -4.93
CA THR A 22 24.54 -16.76 -3.65
C THR A 22 23.90 -15.99 -2.48
N LEU A 23 24.09 -14.66 -2.41
CA LEU A 23 23.44 -13.81 -1.40
C LEU A 23 21.92 -13.73 -1.57
N ILE A 24 21.41 -13.78 -2.80
CA ILE A 24 19.97 -13.72 -3.11
C ILE A 24 19.28 -15.07 -2.86
N ASP A 25 19.90 -16.18 -3.29
CA ASP A 25 19.32 -17.52 -3.21
C ASP A 25 19.44 -18.21 -1.84
N ARG A 26 20.11 -17.56 -0.87
CA ARG A 26 20.32 -18.08 0.50
C ARG A 26 21.07 -19.43 0.52
N SER A 27 21.89 -19.70 -0.48
CA SER A 27 22.78 -20.85 -0.47
C SER A 27 23.95 -20.61 0.48
N SER A 28 24.54 -21.69 1.03
CA SER A 28 25.74 -21.59 1.85
C SER A 28 26.87 -20.99 1.02
N ALA A 29 27.37 -19.82 1.41
CA ALA A 29 28.44 -19.14 0.69
C ALA A 29 29.77 -19.92 0.82
N ASP A 30 30.43 -20.17 -0.30
CA ASP A 30 31.77 -20.75 -0.35
C ASP A 30 32.83 -19.77 0.22
N ASN A 31 33.93 -20.32 0.75
CA ASN A 31 35.04 -19.52 1.31
C ASN A 31 35.60 -18.49 0.31
N ARG A 32 35.57 -18.79 -1.00
CA ARG A 32 36.03 -17.87 -2.06
C ARG A 32 35.13 -16.62 -2.18
N VAL A 33 33.82 -16.79 -1.99
CA VAL A 33 32.83 -15.70 -2.04
C VAL A 33 32.97 -14.81 -0.80
N LEU A 34 33.17 -15.42 0.37
CA LEU A 34 33.40 -14.69 1.63
C LEU A 34 34.68 -13.83 1.56
N GLN A 35 35.76 -14.39 1.02
CA GLN A 35 37.03 -13.67 0.84
C GLN A 35 36.90 -12.52 -0.17
N HIS A 36 36.12 -12.71 -1.24
CA HIS A 36 35.84 -11.65 -2.20
C HIS A 36 34.99 -10.52 -1.59
N LEU A 37 33.97 -10.86 -0.78
CA LEU A 37 33.10 -9.89 -0.11
C LEU A 37 33.86 -8.98 0.85
N GLN A 38 34.96 -9.47 1.45
CA GLN A 38 35.85 -8.65 2.28
C GLN A 38 36.72 -7.70 1.46
N ASN A 39 37.09 -8.07 0.23
CA ASN A 39 38.04 -7.33 -0.61
C ASN A 39 37.37 -6.45 -1.67
N CYS A 40 36.08 -6.63 -1.96
CA CYS A 40 35.33 -5.89 -2.96
C CYS A 40 34.32 -4.94 -2.31
N GLU A 41 34.53 -3.64 -2.46
CA GLU A 41 33.69 -2.62 -1.84
C GLU A 41 32.25 -2.63 -2.37
N ALA A 42 32.06 -2.86 -3.68
CA ALA A 42 30.73 -2.91 -4.29
C ALA A 42 29.88 -4.08 -3.76
N CYS A 43 30.47 -5.28 -3.63
CA CYS A 43 29.80 -6.44 -3.06
C CYS A 43 29.48 -6.25 -1.57
N ARG A 44 30.38 -5.61 -0.81
CA ARG A 44 30.15 -5.30 0.61
C ARG A 44 28.98 -4.33 0.79
N GLN A 45 28.90 -3.29 -0.03
CA GLN A 45 27.77 -2.36 -0.02
C GLN A 45 26.46 -3.07 -0.37
N ALA A 46 26.45 -3.88 -1.42
CA ALA A 46 25.28 -4.66 -1.82
C ALA A 46 24.80 -5.64 -0.73
N ALA A 47 25.72 -6.31 -0.04
CA ALA A 47 25.38 -7.18 1.08
C ALA A 47 24.77 -6.40 2.27
N SER A 48 25.30 -5.20 2.56
CA SER A 48 24.77 -4.35 3.63
C SER A 48 23.37 -3.82 3.34
N THR A 49 23.09 -3.40 2.09
CA THR A 49 21.76 -2.95 1.67
C THR A 49 20.76 -4.11 1.65
N LEU A 50 21.16 -5.28 1.17
CA LEU A 50 20.33 -6.49 1.28
C LEU A 50 20.05 -6.87 2.73
N SER A 51 21.01 -6.69 3.64
CA SER A 51 20.79 -6.92 5.08
C SER A 51 19.82 -5.90 5.71
N LEU A 52 19.88 -4.63 5.30
CA LEU A 52 18.95 -3.60 5.76
C LEU A 52 17.54 -3.88 5.25
N MET A 53 17.38 -4.15 3.95
CA MET A 53 16.09 -4.55 3.36
C MET A 53 15.57 -5.85 3.95
N LYS A 54 16.45 -6.79 4.31
CA LYS A 54 16.08 -7.99 5.06
C LYS A 54 15.53 -7.59 6.43
N ASN A 55 16.24 -6.79 7.21
CA ASN A 55 15.77 -6.39 8.54
C ASN A 55 14.47 -5.55 8.51
N GLU A 56 14.27 -4.75 7.45
CA GLU A 56 13.03 -3.99 7.21
C GLU A 56 11.89 -4.87 6.67
N GLY A 57 12.22 -5.94 5.94
CA GLY A 57 11.26 -6.86 5.29
C GLY A 57 11.01 -8.19 6.02
N THR A 58 11.78 -8.54 7.05
CA THR A 58 11.68 -9.83 7.77
C THR A 58 10.80 -9.80 9.00
N ALA A 59 9.60 -9.22 8.87
CA ALA A 59 8.51 -9.54 9.80
C ALA A 59 7.95 -10.96 9.59
N PHE A 60 8.37 -11.67 8.53
CA PHE A 60 8.01 -13.07 8.26
C PHE A 60 9.21 -13.85 7.72
N VAL A 61 10.10 -14.29 8.62
CA VAL A 61 11.00 -15.41 8.34
C VAL A 61 10.20 -16.69 8.58
N GLY A 62 9.55 -17.21 7.54
CA GLY A 62 8.89 -18.52 7.65
C GLY A 62 8.00 -18.93 6.48
N GLU A 63 7.28 -17.99 5.86
CA GLU A 63 6.30 -18.36 4.83
C GLU A 63 6.77 -17.93 3.44
N SER A 64 7.45 -18.85 2.75
CA SER A 64 7.53 -18.81 1.30
C SER A 64 6.12 -19.02 0.76
N HIS A 65 5.38 -17.95 0.48
CA HIS A 65 4.11 -18.03 -0.26
C HIS A 65 4.41 -18.17 -1.76
N PRO A 66 4.36 -19.40 -2.34
CA PRO A 66 4.62 -19.60 -3.77
C PRO A 66 3.63 -18.81 -4.64
N ASP A 67 2.41 -18.59 -4.14
CA ASP A 67 1.33 -17.90 -4.84
C ASP A 67 1.60 -16.41 -5.04
N LEU A 68 2.22 -15.75 -4.05
CA LEU A 68 2.63 -14.34 -4.17
C LEU A 68 3.76 -14.20 -5.19
N ARG A 69 4.72 -15.13 -5.21
CA ARG A 69 5.79 -15.17 -6.19
C ARG A 69 5.23 -15.35 -7.61
N LEU A 70 4.25 -16.24 -7.79
CA LEU A 70 3.59 -16.46 -9.08
C LEU A 70 2.82 -15.21 -9.56
N LYS A 71 2.16 -14.49 -8.64
CA LYS A 71 1.41 -13.28 -8.95
C LYS A 71 2.32 -12.12 -9.35
N ILE A 72 3.46 -12.00 -8.67
CA ILE A 72 4.50 -11.01 -8.97
C ILE A 72 5.16 -11.31 -10.32
N ILE A 73 5.52 -12.57 -10.60
CA ILE A 73 6.09 -12.98 -11.89
C ILE A 73 5.09 -12.71 -13.03
N LYS A 74 3.79 -13.04 -12.87
CA LYS A 74 2.77 -12.73 -13.89
C LYS A 74 2.61 -11.23 -14.14
N ARG A 75 2.73 -10.40 -13.11
CA ARG A 75 2.63 -8.93 -13.24
C ARG A 75 3.88 -8.31 -13.87
N LEU A 76 5.06 -8.88 -13.64
CA LEU A 76 6.34 -8.36 -14.14
C LEU A 76 6.73 -8.89 -15.52
N ALA A 77 6.23 -10.07 -15.93
CA ALA A 77 6.50 -10.66 -17.24
C ALA A 77 6.28 -9.70 -18.44
N PRO A 78 5.16 -8.95 -18.55
CA PRO A 78 4.96 -8.04 -19.68
C PRO A 78 5.90 -6.82 -19.64
N LEU A 79 6.28 -6.35 -18.44
CA LEU A 79 7.18 -5.20 -18.28
C LEU A 79 8.64 -5.54 -18.63
N VAL A 80 9.06 -6.77 -18.35
CA VAL A 80 10.40 -7.26 -18.73
C VAL A 80 10.46 -7.60 -20.21
N ALA A 81 9.39 -8.16 -20.80
CA ALA A 81 9.30 -8.40 -22.24
C ALA A 81 9.39 -7.10 -23.06
N ALA A 82 8.65 -6.06 -22.65
CA ALA A 82 8.69 -4.75 -23.31
C ALA A 82 10.08 -4.09 -23.24
N ARG A 83 10.85 -4.31 -22.15
CA ARG A 83 12.21 -3.79 -22.01
C ARG A 83 13.23 -4.55 -22.87
N LYS A 84 12.99 -5.83 -23.13
CA LYS A 84 13.87 -6.69 -23.94
C LYS A 84 13.72 -6.40 -25.45
N GLU A 85 12.55 -5.95 -25.88
CA GLU A 85 12.31 -5.49 -27.25
C GLU A 85 12.98 -4.14 -27.53
N ALA A 86 13.04 -3.24 -26.54
CA ALA A 86 13.68 -1.93 -26.69
C ALA A 86 15.23 -1.99 -26.81
N THR A 87 15.86 -3.11 -26.46
CA THR A 87 17.32 -3.28 -26.51
C THR A 87 17.82 -4.03 -27.76
N ASN A 88 16.94 -4.50 -28.63
CA ASN A 88 17.32 -5.33 -29.79
C ASN A 88 17.03 -4.70 -31.16
N THR A 89 16.69 -3.42 -31.23
CA THR A 89 16.52 -2.71 -32.50
C THR A 89 17.85 -2.11 -32.99
N GLU A 90 18.84 -2.97 -33.25
CA GLU A 90 19.87 -2.65 -34.25
C GLU A 90 19.20 -2.74 -35.63
N SER A 91 18.75 -1.59 -36.12
CA SER A 91 17.99 -1.47 -37.35
C SER A 91 18.94 -1.24 -38.54
N THR A 92 19.48 -2.33 -39.10
CA THR A 92 20.11 -2.32 -40.42
C THR A 92 19.00 -2.24 -41.48
N TYR A 93 18.52 -1.03 -41.80
CA TYR A 93 17.53 -0.84 -42.87
C TYR A 93 18.19 -0.57 -44.22
N SER A 94 17.89 -1.50 -45.14
CA SER A 94 18.21 -1.51 -46.56
C SER A 94 17.68 -0.27 -47.29
N PHE A 95 18.59 0.43 -47.96
CA PHE A 95 18.41 1.63 -48.78
C PHE A 95 17.69 1.33 -50.12
N ALA A 96 16.42 0.91 -50.08
CA ALA A 96 15.62 0.71 -51.31
C ALA A 96 14.25 1.42 -51.31
N TRP A 97 13.90 2.11 -50.23
CA TRP A 97 12.58 2.72 -50.04
C TRP A 97 12.61 4.23 -49.76
N LEU A 98 13.57 4.96 -50.33
CA LEU A 98 13.71 6.41 -50.10
C LEU A 98 13.28 7.29 -51.28
N TRP A 99 12.96 6.74 -52.46
CA TRP A 99 12.55 7.56 -53.61
C TRP A 99 11.06 7.97 -53.62
N LYS A 100 10.21 7.35 -52.77
CA LYS A 100 8.75 7.64 -52.74
C LYS A 100 8.36 8.82 -51.83
N LEU A 101 9.29 9.39 -51.06
CA LEU A 101 8.99 10.47 -50.09
C LEU A 101 9.10 11.90 -50.67
N SER A 102 9.56 12.05 -51.92
CA SER A 102 9.72 13.37 -52.57
C SER A 102 8.38 14.09 -52.82
N LEU A 103 7.32 13.35 -53.11
CA LEU A 103 6.02 13.94 -53.51
C LEU A 103 5.18 14.45 -52.31
N ALA A 104 5.36 13.87 -51.12
CA ALA A 104 4.62 14.26 -49.92
C ALA A 104 5.13 15.57 -49.30
N PHE A 105 6.44 15.86 -49.43
CA PHE A 105 7.05 17.06 -48.85
C PHE A 105 6.59 18.34 -49.57
N ILE A 106 6.35 18.28 -50.88
CA ILE A 106 5.86 19.43 -51.68
C ILE A 106 4.41 19.80 -51.31
N VAL A 107 3.56 18.81 -51.05
CA VAL A 107 2.15 19.05 -50.67
C VAL A 107 2.05 19.69 -49.28
N ILE A 108 2.90 19.27 -48.34
CA ILE A 108 2.94 19.83 -46.98
C ILE A 108 3.47 21.28 -47.01
N LEU A 109 4.47 21.59 -47.84
CA LEU A 109 4.98 22.95 -48.00
C LEU A 109 3.95 23.90 -48.61
N ALA A 110 3.18 23.43 -49.60
CA ALA A 110 2.09 24.21 -50.21
C ALA A 110 0.93 24.47 -49.23
N ALA A 111 0.58 23.49 -48.39
CA ALA A 111 -0.42 23.65 -47.33
C ALA A 111 0.03 24.61 -46.22
N LEU A 112 1.33 24.60 -45.87
CA LEU A 112 1.88 25.50 -44.86
C LEU A 112 1.93 26.96 -45.34
N LEU A 113 2.30 27.18 -46.61
CA LEU A 113 2.31 28.51 -47.23
C LEU A 113 0.90 29.12 -47.37
N THR A 114 -0.12 28.29 -47.62
CA THR A 114 -1.52 28.75 -47.68
C THR A 114 -2.12 29.02 -46.31
N SER A 115 -1.66 28.34 -45.26
CA SER A 115 -2.08 28.61 -43.87
C SER A 115 -1.53 29.92 -43.29
N LEU A 116 -0.37 30.38 -43.77
CA LEU A 116 0.28 31.62 -43.28
C LEU A 116 -0.32 32.91 -43.89
N GLN A 117 -1.18 32.80 -44.90
CA GLN A 117 -1.81 33.94 -45.58
C GLN A 117 -3.23 34.25 -45.10
N GLN A 118 -3.76 33.54 -44.09
CA GLN A 118 -5.11 33.82 -43.59
C GLN A 118 -5.06 34.99 -42.59
N PRO A 119 -5.84 36.08 -42.81
CA PRO A 119 -5.93 37.18 -41.87
C PRO A 119 -6.61 36.73 -40.58
N THR A 120 -5.95 37.00 -39.46
CA THR A 120 -6.40 36.71 -38.10
C THR A 120 -7.73 37.41 -37.80
N LYS A 121 -8.83 36.66 -37.70
CA LYS A 121 -10.06 37.15 -37.06
C LYS A 121 -9.78 37.30 -35.57
N VAL A 122 -9.69 38.55 -35.12
CA VAL A 122 -9.58 38.93 -33.71
C VAL A 122 -10.86 38.48 -33.00
N MET A 123 -10.73 37.45 -32.16
CA MET A 123 -11.79 37.00 -31.27
C MET A 123 -11.55 37.65 -29.90
N THR A 124 -12.54 38.40 -29.45
CA THR A 124 -12.65 39.05 -28.15
C THR A 124 -12.48 38.05 -27.00
N PRO A 125 -11.76 38.38 -25.91
CA PRO A 125 -11.65 37.50 -24.77
C PRO A 125 -12.92 37.57 -23.90
N LEU A 126 -13.65 36.47 -23.85
CA LEU A 126 -14.66 36.21 -22.84
C LEU A 126 -13.92 35.86 -21.53
N ALA A 127 -14.17 36.62 -20.47
CA ALA A 127 -13.67 36.35 -19.13
C ALA A 127 -14.23 35.01 -18.64
N GLY A 128 -13.43 33.95 -18.81
CA GLY A 128 -13.70 32.62 -18.32
C GLY A 128 -12.37 31.95 -18.04
N SER A 129 -11.76 32.30 -16.90
CA SER A 129 -10.60 31.58 -16.37
C SER A 129 -10.97 30.10 -16.25
N PRO A 130 -10.29 29.18 -16.96
CA PRO A 130 -10.48 27.76 -16.71
C PRO A 130 -10.03 27.51 -15.28
N HIS A 131 -10.96 27.05 -14.43
CA HIS A 131 -10.57 26.49 -13.14
C HIS A 131 -9.65 25.30 -13.46
N ILE A 132 -8.35 25.50 -13.25
CA ILE A 132 -7.40 24.40 -13.12
C ILE A 132 -8.02 23.52 -12.03
N ALA A 133 -8.35 22.29 -12.40
CA ALA A 133 -8.84 21.28 -11.47
C ALA A 133 -7.95 21.32 -10.23
N SER A 134 -8.54 21.73 -9.11
CA SER A 134 -7.90 21.69 -7.80
C SER A 134 -7.29 20.30 -7.64
N LEU A 135 -5.98 20.26 -7.39
CA LEU A 135 -5.29 19.06 -6.90
C LEU A 135 -6.17 18.39 -5.83
N PRO A 136 -6.26 17.04 -5.81
CA PRO A 136 -7.09 16.35 -4.84
C PRO A 136 -6.73 16.87 -3.45
N MET A 137 -7.73 17.37 -2.73
CA MET A 137 -7.60 17.91 -1.39
C MET A 137 -6.82 16.88 -0.55
N GLN A 138 -5.53 17.13 -0.33
CA GLN A 138 -4.67 16.22 0.41
C GLN A 138 -5.12 16.28 1.86
N HIS A 139 -6.02 15.38 2.23
CA HIS A 139 -6.47 15.25 3.61
C HIS A 139 -5.29 14.76 4.43
N SER A 140 -4.78 15.65 5.27
CA SER A 140 -3.76 15.35 6.25
C SER A 140 -4.38 15.19 7.64
N PHE A 141 -3.74 14.40 8.48
CA PHE A 141 -4.15 14.21 9.87
C PHE A 141 -2.95 14.34 10.80
N LYS A 142 -3.23 14.61 12.07
CA LYS A 142 -2.22 14.74 13.12
C LYS A 142 -2.08 13.41 13.87
N LEU A 143 -0.88 12.86 13.89
CA LEU A 143 -0.52 11.66 14.66
C LEU A 143 0.50 12.04 15.74
N SER A 144 0.19 11.76 17.00
CA SER A 144 1.16 11.76 18.10
C SER A 144 1.41 10.31 18.54
N LEU A 145 2.68 9.91 18.60
CA LEU A 145 3.11 8.59 19.07
C LEU A 145 3.67 8.72 20.48
N ASN A 146 3.15 7.93 21.42
CA ASN A 146 3.59 7.87 22.82
C ASN A 146 3.63 9.26 23.51
N GLY A 147 2.73 10.17 23.11
CA GLY A 147 2.69 11.55 23.62
C GLY A 147 3.77 12.48 23.05
N GLY A 148 4.51 12.05 22.01
CA GLY A 148 5.52 12.84 21.31
C GLY A 148 4.94 13.90 20.37
N GLU A 149 5.81 14.53 19.59
CA GLU A 149 5.44 15.59 18.65
C GLU A 149 4.42 15.13 17.61
N SER A 150 3.43 15.98 17.34
CA SER A 150 2.39 15.72 16.34
C SER A 150 2.99 15.80 14.94
N ARG A 151 3.01 14.67 14.22
CA ARG A 151 3.40 14.60 12.81
C ARG A 151 2.17 14.62 11.92
N GLU A 152 2.26 15.38 10.83
CA GLU A 152 1.26 15.36 9.77
C GLU A 152 1.49 14.16 8.84
N VAL A 153 0.45 13.36 8.63
CA VAL A 153 0.51 12.14 7.80
C VAL A 153 -0.70 12.12 6.86
N SER A 154 -0.50 11.56 5.66
CA SER A 154 -1.53 11.49 4.60
C SER A 154 -2.38 10.22 4.73
N LEU A 155 -3.66 10.28 4.32
CA LEU A 155 -4.64 9.19 4.42
C LEU A 155 -4.18 7.84 3.85
N ASP A 156 -3.39 7.86 2.77
CA ASP A 156 -3.01 6.64 2.05
C ASP A 156 -1.89 5.84 2.74
N ASN A 157 -1.28 6.37 3.80
CA ASN A 157 -0.16 5.69 4.45
C ASN A 157 -0.68 4.79 5.58
N PRO A 158 -0.42 3.46 5.54
CA PRO A 158 -0.77 2.58 6.64
C PRO A 158 -0.03 2.99 7.91
N VAL A 159 -0.77 3.07 9.02
CA VAL A 159 -0.24 3.29 10.36
C VAL A 159 -0.02 1.92 11.01
N ALA A 160 1.22 1.67 11.41
CA ALA A 160 1.60 0.48 12.18
C ALA A 160 2.16 0.93 13.54
N LEU A 161 1.58 0.41 14.62
CA LEU A 161 2.08 0.58 15.99
C LEU A 161 2.65 -0.74 16.50
N PHE A 162 3.78 -0.69 17.22
CA PHE A 162 4.41 -1.86 17.82
C PHE A 162 3.86 -2.13 19.22
N ALA A 163 4.25 -3.27 19.81
CA ALA A 163 3.84 -3.60 21.17
C ALA A 163 4.36 -2.54 22.16
N GLY A 164 3.47 -2.02 23.00
CA GLY A 164 3.78 -0.95 23.96
C GLY A 164 3.64 0.47 23.39
N ASP A 165 3.47 0.62 22.07
CA ASP A 165 3.16 1.92 21.48
C ASP A 165 1.69 2.29 21.69
N SER A 166 1.44 3.59 21.81
CA SER A 166 0.13 4.21 21.75
C SER A 166 0.17 5.38 20.79
N GLY A 167 -0.90 5.57 20.03
CA GLY A 167 -1.03 6.66 19.08
C GLY A 167 -2.33 7.42 19.30
N GLU A 168 -2.27 8.74 19.29
CA GLU A 168 -3.45 9.60 19.17
C GLU A 168 -3.49 10.20 17.76
N ILE A 169 -4.58 9.94 17.04
CA ILE A 169 -4.81 10.42 15.69
C ILE A 169 -6.02 11.33 15.69
N THR A 170 -5.85 12.57 15.24
CA THR A 170 -6.97 13.52 15.03
C THR A 170 -7.29 13.62 13.55
N LEU A 171 -8.50 13.21 13.17
CA LEU A 171 -9.02 13.27 11.81
C LEU A 171 -9.49 14.69 11.44
N PRO A 172 -9.66 14.99 10.13
CA PRO A 172 -10.16 16.29 9.67
C PRO A 172 -11.56 16.66 10.19
N ASP A 173 -12.39 15.68 10.53
CA ASP A 173 -13.73 15.87 11.09
C ASP A 173 -13.74 16.17 12.61
N ARG A 174 -12.54 16.31 13.22
CA ARG A 174 -12.30 16.45 14.67
C ARG A 174 -12.59 15.18 15.48
N SER A 175 -12.78 14.03 14.83
CA SER A 175 -12.80 12.74 15.52
C SER A 175 -11.40 12.37 15.99
N ARG A 176 -11.32 11.68 17.14
CA ARG A 176 -10.06 11.22 17.72
C ARG A 176 -10.01 9.70 17.75
N LEU A 177 -8.88 9.12 17.35
CA LEU A 177 -8.61 7.71 17.48
C LEU A 177 -7.45 7.51 18.45
N LEU A 178 -7.71 6.76 19.51
CA LEU A 178 -6.72 6.28 20.44
C LEU A 178 -6.39 4.84 20.05
N VAL A 179 -5.22 4.64 19.47
CA VAL A 179 -4.77 3.35 18.94
C VAL A 179 -3.76 2.77 19.91
N SER A 180 -3.96 1.52 20.32
CA SER A 180 -3.03 0.78 21.19
C SER A 180 -2.34 -0.33 20.39
N GLY A 181 -1.01 -0.34 20.42
CA GLY A 181 -0.20 -1.31 19.71
C GLY A 181 -0.16 -2.68 20.41
N PRO A 182 0.02 -3.79 19.66
CA PRO A 182 0.29 -3.84 18.23
C PRO A 182 -0.96 -3.59 17.37
N ALA A 183 -0.88 -2.65 16.42
CA ALA A 183 -2.02 -2.28 15.57
C ALA A 183 -1.60 -1.97 14.13
N ARG A 184 -2.49 -2.28 13.19
CA ARG A 184 -2.36 -1.95 11.76
C ARG A 184 -3.68 -1.38 11.26
N LEU A 185 -3.65 -0.12 10.85
CA LEU A 185 -4.80 0.56 10.28
C LEU A 185 -4.42 1.47 9.12
N THR A 186 -5.37 1.71 8.22
CA THR A 186 -5.31 2.77 7.20
C THR A 186 -6.39 3.78 7.51
N LEU A 187 -6.09 5.06 7.35
CA LEU A 187 -7.04 6.13 7.67
C LEU A 187 -7.87 6.49 6.44
N ALA A 188 -9.13 6.82 6.68
CA ALA A 188 -10.03 7.33 5.67
C ALA A 188 -10.49 8.75 6.08
N PRO A 189 -11.00 9.58 5.15
CA PRO A 189 -11.40 10.95 5.47
C PRO A 189 -12.37 11.03 6.66
N ARG A 190 -13.25 10.03 6.78
CA ARG A 190 -14.28 9.92 7.82
C ARG A 190 -14.36 8.48 8.34
N GLY A 191 -13.22 7.94 8.74
CA GLY A 191 -13.15 6.53 9.08
C GLY A 191 -11.75 5.97 9.22
N PHE A 192 -11.70 4.65 9.33
CA PHE A 192 -10.48 3.88 9.26
C PHE A 192 -10.75 2.45 8.80
N HIS A 193 -9.74 1.81 8.25
CA HIS A 193 -9.70 0.39 7.96
C HIS A 193 -8.76 -0.27 8.97
N LEU A 194 -9.29 -1.03 9.92
CA LEU A 194 -8.52 -1.71 10.96
C LEU A 194 -8.29 -3.16 10.56
N LEU A 195 -7.03 -3.49 10.24
CA LEU A 195 -6.62 -4.85 9.89
C LEU A 195 -6.35 -5.69 11.14
N GLN A 196 -5.75 -5.09 12.16
CA GLN A 196 -5.41 -5.76 13.42
C GLN A 196 -5.22 -4.73 14.54
N GLY A 197 -5.52 -5.14 15.77
CA GLY A 197 -5.23 -4.37 16.98
C GLY A 197 -6.46 -3.73 17.58
N GLN A 198 -6.25 -2.74 18.44
CA GLN A 198 -7.33 -2.08 19.18
C GLN A 198 -7.35 -0.57 18.93
N VAL A 199 -8.54 -0.05 18.66
CA VAL A 199 -8.80 1.38 18.47
C VAL A 199 -9.99 1.77 19.33
N ARG A 200 -9.80 2.79 20.17
CA ARG A 200 -10.91 3.54 20.78
C ARG A 200 -11.17 4.77 19.93
N ALA A 201 -12.35 4.83 19.32
CA ALA A 201 -12.77 5.92 18.46
C ALA A 201 -13.73 6.84 19.21
N GLU A 202 -13.41 8.13 19.23
CA GLU A 202 -14.24 9.20 19.75
C GLU A 202 -14.69 10.06 18.58
N VAL A 203 -15.83 9.68 18.00
CA VAL A 203 -16.32 10.26 16.77
C VAL A 203 -17.11 11.53 17.06
N ALA A 204 -16.71 12.62 16.41
CA ALA A 204 -17.43 13.89 16.50
C ALA A 204 -18.85 13.73 15.94
N ARG A 205 -19.83 14.38 16.58
CA ARG A 205 -21.21 14.36 16.09
C ARG A 205 -21.32 15.09 14.75
N GLY A 206 -21.96 14.46 13.78
CA GLY A 206 -22.18 14.99 12.44
C GLY A 206 -23.41 14.40 11.76
N THR A 207 -23.75 14.95 10.59
CA THR A 207 -24.87 14.48 9.75
C THR A 207 -24.47 13.36 8.79
N GLU A 208 -23.17 13.27 8.49
CA GLU A 208 -22.64 12.28 7.58
C GLU A 208 -22.11 11.06 8.37
N GLU A 209 -22.03 9.89 7.73
CA GLU A 209 -21.63 8.64 8.38
C GLU A 209 -20.11 8.52 8.54
N PHE A 210 -19.64 8.19 9.75
CA PHE A 210 -18.28 7.75 10.00
C PHE A 210 -18.22 6.23 9.88
N SER A 211 -17.29 5.70 9.09
CA SER A 211 -17.19 4.27 8.78
C SER A 211 -15.86 3.67 9.24
N ALA A 212 -15.94 2.69 10.14
CA ALA A 212 -14.81 1.85 10.50
C ALA A 212 -14.97 0.47 9.87
N THR A 213 -14.04 0.07 9.00
CA THR A 213 -14.08 -1.23 8.34
C THR A 213 -13.06 -2.17 8.95
N THR A 214 -13.44 -3.43 9.09
CA THR A 214 -12.55 -4.53 9.51
C THR A 214 -12.69 -5.68 8.52
N PRO A 215 -11.78 -6.67 8.52
CA PRO A 215 -11.94 -7.88 7.70
C PRO A 215 -13.24 -8.64 7.96
N HIS A 216 -13.90 -8.41 9.10
CA HIS A 216 -15.08 -9.16 9.54
C HIS A 216 -16.39 -8.39 9.40
N GLY A 217 -16.34 -7.11 9.02
CA GLY A 217 -17.52 -6.28 8.84
C GLY A 217 -17.26 -4.79 8.96
N ILE A 218 -18.36 -4.03 8.86
CA ILE A 218 -18.41 -2.58 8.80
C ILE A 218 -19.15 -2.04 10.03
N ILE A 219 -18.61 -0.96 10.58
CA ILE A 219 -19.11 -0.26 11.74
C ILE A 219 -19.43 1.17 11.30
N THR A 220 -20.68 1.60 11.46
CA THR A 220 -21.14 2.90 11.00
C THR A 220 -21.73 3.69 12.16
N VAL A 221 -21.30 4.95 12.31
CA VAL A 221 -21.73 5.84 13.40
C VAL A 221 -21.93 7.27 12.91
N LEU A 222 -22.63 8.08 13.71
CA LEU A 222 -22.85 9.52 13.44
C LEU A 222 -22.26 10.43 14.53
N GLY A 223 -21.68 9.86 15.60
CA GLY A 223 -21.18 10.62 16.74
C GLY A 223 -21.24 9.81 18.02
N THR A 224 -20.30 8.88 18.14
CA THR A 224 -20.33 7.78 19.10
C THR A 224 -18.93 7.55 19.64
N VAL A 225 -18.85 7.11 20.90
CA VAL A 225 -17.60 6.62 21.49
C VAL A 225 -17.69 5.10 21.56
N PHE A 226 -16.76 4.42 20.89
CA PHE A 226 -16.74 2.97 20.85
C PHE A 226 -15.31 2.44 20.82
N VAL A 227 -15.14 1.18 21.24
CA VAL A 227 -13.90 0.43 21.14
C VAL A 227 -14.08 -0.65 20.09
N CYS A 228 -13.13 -0.75 19.19
CA CYS A 228 -13.05 -1.78 18.18
C CYS A 228 -11.75 -2.55 18.35
N GLU A 229 -11.83 -3.87 18.47
CA GLU A 229 -10.68 -4.75 18.53
C GLU A 229 -10.78 -5.79 17.41
N THR A 230 -9.79 -5.83 16.53
CA THR A 230 -9.74 -6.75 15.39
C THR A 230 -8.63 -7.77 15.59
N GLN A 231 -8.99 -9.04 15.53
CA GLN A 231 -8.09 -10.18 15.53
C GLN A 231 -8.22 -10.96 14.21
N ALA A 232 -7.40 -12.00 14.03
CA ALA A 232 -7.35 -12.78 12.80
C ALA A 232 -8.69 -13.42 12.40
N ARG A 233 -9.58 -13.71 13.36
CA ARG A 233 -10.81 -14.51 13.15
C ARG A 233 -12.10 -13.77 13.46
N PHE A 234 -12.01 -12.67 14.19
CA PHE A 234 -13.17 -11.89 14.62
C PHE A 234 -12.80 -10.44 14.94
N THR A 235 -13.81 -9.59 14.93
CA THR A 235 -13.79 -8.22 15.45
C THR A 235 -14.78 -8.12 16.61
N THR A 236 -14.37 -7.52 17.72
CA THR A 236 -15.27 -7.15 18.81
C THR A 236 -15.49 -5.65 18.80
N VAL A 237 -16.74 -5.24 18.94
CA VAL A 237 -17.15 -3.84 19.03
C VAL A 237 -17.90 -3.64 20.34
N GLU A 238 -17.46 -2.67 21.13
CA GLU A 238 -18.08 -2.28 22.38
C GLU A 238 -18.45 -0.80 22.32
N VAL A 239 -19.71 -0.48 22.61
CA VAL A 239 -20.19 0.90 22.58
C VAL A 239 -20.08 1.50 23.98
N LEU A 240 -19.35 2.60 24.11
CA LEU A 240 -19.23 3.33 25.37
C LEU A 240 -20.29 4.43 25.47
N SER A 241 -20.63 5.09 24.36
CA SER A 241 -21.65 6.13 24.31
C SER A 241 -22.16 6.35 22.89
N GLY A 242 -23.46 6.59 22.73
CA GLY A 242 -24.12 6.78 21.43
C GLY A 242 -24.72 5.51 20.87
N LYS A 243 -24.86 5.42 19.55
CA LYS A 243 -25.37 4.23 18.84
C LYS A 243 -24.38 3.82 17.77
N VAL A 244 -24.23 2.52 17.57
CA VAL A 244 -23.39 1.93 16.52
C VAL A 244 -24.22 1.01 15.66
N ARG A 245 -24.15 1.17 14.34
CA ARG A 245 -24.64 0.15 13.42
C ARG A 245 -23.48 -0.76 13.06
N VAL A 246 -23.63 -2.06 13.26
CA VAL A 246 -22.64 -3.08 12.92
C VAL A 246 -23.23 -4.01 11.88
N SER A 247 -22.53 -4.23 10.77
CA SER A 247 -22.94 -5.14 9.70
C SER A 247 -21.79 -6.06 9.29
N SER A 248 -22.06 -7.35 9.10
CA SER A 248 -21.11 -8.31 8.55
C SER A 248 -21.72 -9.01 7.34
N ASP A 249 -20.90 -9.60 6.47
CA ASP A 249 -21.38 -10.23 5.24
C ASP A 249 -22.36 -11.39 5.50
N ASN A 250 -22.28 -12.02 6.69
CA ASN A 250 -23.05 -13.22 7.04
C ASN A 250 -24.10 -12.97 8.13
N ALA A 251 -24.37 -11.73 8.53
CA ALA A 251 -25.37 -11.42 9.55
C ALA A 251 -26.12 -10.11 9.23
N PRO A 252 -27.40 -9.99 9.63
CA PRO A 252 -28.13 -8.73 9.48
C PRO A 252 -27.46 -7.61 10.28
N ALA A 253 -27.63 -6.38 9.83
CA ALA A 253 -27.12 -5.22 10.55
C ALA A 253 -27.80 -5.09 11.92
N VAL A 254 -27.00 -4.93 12.97
CA VAL A 254 -27.45 -4.76 14.36
C VAL A 254 -27.12 -3.35 14.82
N ILE A 255 -28.05 -2.73 15.54
CA ILE A 255 -27.81 -1.45 16.20
C ILE A 255 -27.48 -1.73 17.66
N LEU A 256 -26.31 -1.29 18.09
CA LEU A 256 -25.83 -1.39 19.46
C LEU A 256 -26.00 -0.05 20.19
N GLY A 257 -26.48 -0.11 21.42
CA GLY A 257 -26.52 0.99 22.38
C GLY A 257 -25.35 0.97 23.37
N PRO A 258 -25.26 1.98 24.26
CA PRO A 258 -24.18 2.05 25.26
C PRO A 258 -24.14 0.83 26.17
N GLY A 259 -22.94 0.30 26.41
CA GLY A 259 -22.68 -0.91 27.20
C GLY A 259 -22.84 -2.22 26.42
N GLU A 260 -23.44 -2.18 25.22
CA GLU A 260 -23.61 -3.37 24.40
C GLU A 260 -22.32 -3.72 23.64
N LYS A 261 -22.14 -5.03 23.44
CA LYS A 261 -20.99 -5.60 22.72
C LYS A 261 -21.49 -6.51 21.61
N SER A 262 -20.80 -6.49 20.47
CA SER A 262 -21.03 -7.41 19.37
C SER A 262 -19.72 -7.98 18.86
N ARG A 263 -19.78 -9.22 18.37
CA ARG A 263 -18.66 -9.92 17.77
C ARG A 263 -19.01 -10.29 16.33
N MET A 264 -18.22 -9.78 15.39
CA MET A 264 -18.28 -10.11 13.97
C MET A 264 -17.18 -11.10 13.61
N GLY A 265 -17.41 -11.97 12.62
CA GLY A 265 -16.47 -13.01 12.21
C GLY A 265 -17.00 -14.41 12.46
N GLN A 266 -16.19 -15.42 12.20
CA GLN A 266 -16.67 -16.80 12.14
C GLN A 266 -17.28 -17.23 13.50
N GLN A 267 -18.60 -17.42 13.51
CA GLN A 267 -19.32 -17.97 14.64
C GLN A 267 -18.83 -19.40 14.85
N THR A 268 -18.14 -19.65 15.98
CA THR A 268 -18.17 -20.98 16.55
C THR A 268 -19.61 -21.21 16.97
N VAL A 269 -20.33 -22.06 16.24
CA VAL A 269 -21.61 -22.60 16.69
C VAL A 269 -21.35 -23.25 18.05
N GLY A 270 -21.87 -22.65 19.11
CA GLY A 270 -21.70 -23.14 20.47
C GLY A 270 -22.04 -22.07 21.50
N SER A 271 -23.12 -22.31 22.26
CA SER A 271 -23.58 -21.56 23.43
C SER A 271 -24.62 -20.45 23.21
N THR A 272 -25.64 -20.74 22.40
CA THR A 272 -27.02 -20.51 22.89
C THR A 272 -27.49 -21.79 23.54
N GLU A 273 -27.37 -21.87 24.86
CA GLU A 273 -28.24 -22.64 25.77
C GLU A 273 -27.68 -22.54 27.20
N THR A 274 -28.12 -21.52 27.93
CA THR A 274 -28.36 -21.67 29.37
C THR A 274 -29.72 -21.05 29.63
N GLY A 275 -30.73 -21.68 29.03
CA GLY A 275 -32.08 -21.63 29.55
C GLY A 275 -32.08 -22.46 30.82
N THR A 276 -32.19 -21.78 31.94
CA THR A 276 -32.46 -22.27 33.28
C THR A 276 -33.29 -23.56 33.27
N ILE A 277 -32.69 -24.67 33.72
CA ILE A 277 -33.45 -25.82 34.21
C ILE A 277 -33.86 -25.45 35.65
N PRO A 278 -35.15 -25.24 35.97
CA PRO A 278 -35.57 -25.21 37.37
C PRO A 278 -35.35 -26.61 37.96
N SER A 279 -34.65 -26.63 39.09
CA SER A 279 -34.43 -27.80 39.92
C SER A 279 -35.59 -27.99 40.90
N LEU A 280 -35.86 -29.26 41.21
CA LEU A 280 -36.63 -29.78 42.36
C LEU A 280 -38.15 -29.53 42.30
N ASP A 281 -39.00 -30.53 42.56
CA ASP A 281 -39.06 -31.23 43.84
C ASP A 281 -39.18 -32.76 43.76
N SER A 282 -38.63 -33.39 44.81
CA SER A 282 -38.86 -34.77 45.21
C SER A 282 -39.77 -34.74 46.44
N GLU A 283 -40.94 -35.38 46.38
CA GLU A 283 -41.66 -36.05 47.48
C GLU A 283 -42.64 -37.08 46.90
#